data_AF-A0A7M2A3E8-F1
#
_entry.id   AF-A0A7M2A3E8-F1
#
_cell.length_a   1.000
_cell.length_b   1.000
_cell.length_c   1.000
_cell.angle_alpha   90.00
_cell.angle_beta   90.00
_cell.angle_gamma   90.00
#
_symmetry.space_group_name_H-M   'P 1'
#
loop_
_entity.id
_entity.type
_entity.pdbx_description
1 polymer ?
#
loop_
_entity_poly.entity_id
_entity_poly.type
_entity_poly.pdbx_seq_one_letter_code
_entity_poly.pdbx_strand_id
1 'polypeptide(L)'
;MYRIAYIDDETNIVRQFQATMDEDFDVIEIDLKENIEDMIEDIIESKVSAVVIDFNLNSSKSEIHYNGVDLLNYLFGVMENFPGYILTSFESEAEGTLLDPDLIRAKEFVRDHKDWFVHKLKKKIESHNKQIDLFKSELSNLNRKFPNLNSKEEERLIFLDDYLEKNSNGYKSLPSEVKKISNDARLDRLILLSQRLIDEFKNERE
;
A
#
# COMPACT_ATOMS: atom_id res chain seq x y z
N MET A 1 17.23 -9.30 3.03
CA MET A 1 16.77 -8.40 4.10
C MET A 1 15.66 -7.53 3.52
N TYR A 2 14.56 -7.29 4.22
CA TYR A 2 13.54 -6.36 3.70
C TYR A 2 14.06 -4.93 3.78
N ARG A 3 13.76 -4.13 2.76
CA ARG A 3 14.07 -2.70 2.74
C ARG A 3 12.88 -1.93 3.32
N ILE A 4 13.11 -1.06 4.28
CA ILE A 4 12.06 -0.27 4.92
C ILE A 4 12.45 1.21 4.96
N ALA A 5 11.48 2.11 4.90
CA ALA A 5 11.71 3.52 5.16
C ALA A 5 11.44 3.84 6.63
N TYR A 6 12.32 4.62 7.25
CA TYR A 6 12.01 5.32 8.49
C TYR A 6 11.89 6.82 8.19
N ILE A 7 10.74 7.40 8.50
CA ILE A 7 10.38 8.78 8.16
C ILE A 7 10.20 9.55 9.47
N ASP A 8 11.06 10.52 9.70
CA ASP A 8 11.10 11.36 10.89
C ASP A 8 11.76 12.69 10.47
N ASP A 9 11.40 13.80 11.11
CA ASP A 9 11.94 15.12 10.77
C ASP A 9 13.31 15.39 11.42
N GLU A 10 13.71 14.57 12.39
CA GLU A 10 15.00 14.62 13.06
C GLU A 10 15.98 13.55 12.54
N THR A 11 16.94 13.96 11.70
CA THR A 11 17.98 13.08 11.14
C THR A 11 18.76 12.26 12.20
N ASN A 12 18.94 12.80 13.41
CA ASN A 12 19.60 12.07 14.50
C ASN A 12 18.77 10.88 14.97
N ILE A 13 17.45 11.01 15.03
CA ILE A 13 16.53 9.92 15.39
C ILE A 13 16.54 8.87 14.27
N VAL A 14 16.51 9.30 13.01
CA VAL A 14 16.61 8.40 11.86
C VAL A 14 17.85 7.52 11.94
N ARG A 15 19.02 8.14 12.19
CA ARG A 15 20.29 7.40 12.31
C ARG A 15 20.31 6.42 13.48
N GLN A 16 19.73 6.80 14.62
CA GLN A 16 19.62 5.90 15.77
C GLN A 16 18.73 4.69 15.45
N PHE A 17 17.61 4.92 14.76
CA PHE A 17 16.73 3.85 14.32
C PHE A 17 17.42 2.92 13.32
N GLN A 18 18.12 3.49 12.33
CA GLN A 18 18.94 2.73 11.36
C GLN A 18 19.95 1.83 12.08
N ALA A 19 20.76 2.39 12.99
CA ALA A 19 21.76 1.64 13.74
C ALA A 19 21.14 0.57 14.66
N THR A 20 19.91 0.78 15.13
CA THR A 20 19.20 -0.21 15.97
C THR A 20 18.68 -1.38 15.13
N MET A 21 18.33 -1.15 13.86
CA MET A 21 17.60 -2.08 12.99
C MET A 21 18.45 -2.69 11.86
N ASP A 22 19.72 -2.31 11.75
CA ASP A 22 20.63 -2.66 10.65
C ASP A 22 20.84 -4.18 10.44
N GLU A 23 20.81 -4.97 11.51
CA GLU A 23 20.90 -6.44 11.43
C GLU A 23 19.62 -7.10 10.86
N ASP A 24 18.48 -6.39 10.90
CA ASP A 24 17.16 -6.94 10.61
C ASP A 24 16.53 -6.42 9.33
N PHE A 25 16.83 -5.16 8.97
CA PHE A 25 16.24 -4.41 7.88
C PHE A 25 17.27 -3.53 7.18
N ASP A 26 17.13 -3.39 5.86
CA ASP A 26 17.80 -2.33 5.10
C ASP A 26 17.00 -1.05 5.26
N VAL A 27 17.35 -0.24 6.27
CA VAL A 27 16.61 0.97 6.63
C VAL A 27 17.13 2.16 5.82
N ILE A 28 16.24 2.81 5.09
CA ILE A 28 16.55 4.03 4.36
C ILE A 28 15.86 5.24 4.99
N GLU A 29 16.52 6.38 4.89
CA GLU A 29 15.94 7.69 5.15
C GLU A 29 15.26 8.20 3.87
N ILE A 30 14.08 8.80 4.01
CA ILE A 30 13.40 9.53 2.95
C ILE A 30 13.19 10.95 3.46
N ASP A 31 13.72 11.93 2.75
CA ASP A 31 13.61 13.34 3.11
C ASP A 31 12.15 13.79 3.03
N LEU A 32 11.62 14.31 4.15
CA LEU A 32 10.28 14.90 4.19
C LEU A 32 10.10 16.00 3.13
N LYS A 33 8.94 15.96 2.47
CA LYS A 33 8.48 16.96 1.51
C LYS A 33 7.35 17.79 2.12
N GLU A 34 7.26 19.05 1.75
CA GLU A 34 6.14 19.91 2.18
C GLU A 34 4.79 19.38 1.69
N ASN A 35 4.76 18.88 0.45
CA ASN A 35 3.58 18.29 -0.16
C ASN A 35 3.52 16.77 0.10
N ILE A 36 2.35 16.30 0.55
CA ILE A 36 2.13 14.89 0.90
C ILE A 36 2.11 13.99 -0.33
N GLU A 37 1.62 14.46 -1.49
CA GLU A 37 1.66 13.72 -2.74
C GLU A 37 3.09 13.43 -3.17
N ASP A 38 3.97 14.44 -3.16
CA ASP A 38 5.39 14.30 -3.47
C ASP A 38 6.07 13.32 -2.51
N MET A 39 5.72 13.36 -1.22
CA MET A 39 6.22 12.41 -0.22
C MET A 39 5.82 10.97 -0.54
N ILE A 40 4.59 10.75 -0.98
CA ILE A 40 4.08 9.42 -1.36
C ILE A 40 4.78 8.91 -2.62
N GLU A 41 5.03 9.78 -3.61
CA GLU A 41 5.80 9.43 -4.80
C GLU A 41 7.21 8.95 -4.42
N ASP A 42 7.92 9.68 -3.56
CA ASP A 42 9.26 9.29 -3.09
C ASP A 42 9.23 7.93 -2.35
N ILE A 43 8.21 7.68 -1.52
CA ILE A 43 8.02 6.38 -0.85
C ILE A 43 7.85 5.26 -1.88
N ILE A 44 7.03 5.45 -2.91
CA ILE A 44 6.78 4.45 -3.95
C ILE A 44 8.05 4.20 -4.78
N GLU A 45 8.74 5.26 -5.19
CA GLU A 45 9.96 5.17 -6.00
C GLU A 45 11.11 4.49 -5.25
N SER A 46 11.13 4.62 -3.92
CA SER A 46 12.12 3.97 -3.06
C SER A 46 12.00 2.43 -3.03
N LYS A 47 10.86 1.88 -3.46
CA LYS A 47 10.56 0.43 -3.52
C LYS A 47 10.78 -0.27 -2.19
N VAL A 48 10.44 0.41 -1.10
CA VAL A 48 10.45 -0.19 0.24
C VAL A 48 9.32 -1.22 0.36
N SER A 49 9.52 -2.19 1.26
CA SER A 49 8.52 -3.20 1.60
C SER A 49 7.62 -2.76 2.75
N ALA A 50 8.03 -1.74 3.50
CA ALA A 50 7.25 -1.15 4.58
C ALA A 50 7.71 0.27 4.90
N VAL A 51 6.84 1.02 5.58
CA VAL A 51 7.16 2.33 6.17
C VAL A 51 7.03 2.30 7.69
N VAL A 52 7.93 3.00 8.38
CA VAL A 52 7.82 3.31 9.80
C VAL A 52 7.90 4.83 9.91
N ILE A 53 6.87 5.45 10.47
CA ILE A 53 6.68 6.90 10.38
C ILE A 53 6.59 7.46 11.79
N ASP A 54 7.31 8.53 12.09
CA ASP A 54 7.06 9.28 13.32
C ASP A 54 5.69 9.97 13.28
N PHE A 55 5.02 10.04 14.42
CA PHE A 55 3.74 10.71 14.52
C PHE A 55 3.87 12.22 14.23
N ASN A 56 4.88 12.90 14.78
CA ASN A 56 5.00 14.35 14.74
C ASN A 56 6.11 14.86 13.79
N LEU A 57 5.79 14.85 12.50
CA LEU A 57 6.72 15.18 11.41
C LEU A 57 7.05 16.68 11.23
N ASN A 58 6.57 17.55 12.12
CA ASN A 58 6.71 19.01 12.00
C ASN A 58 7.43 19.67 13.19
N SER A 59 8.05 18.88 14.07
CA SER A 59 8.77 19.36 15.26
C SER A 59 9.94 20.28 14.89
N SER A 60 10.65 19.92 13.82
CA SER A 60 11.89 20.52 13.33
C SER A 60 11.72 21.19 11.97
N LYS A 61 10.64 20.89 11.24
CA LYS A 61 10.34 21.40 9.89
C LYS A 61 8.95 22.03 9.84
N SER A 62 8.89 23.36 9.99
CA SER A 62 7.64 24.12 10.08
C SER A 62 6.79 24.11 8.80
N GLU A 63 7.42 23.82 7.65
CA GLU A 63 6.78 23.67 6.35
C GLU A 63 5.94 22.39 6.24
N ILE A 64 6.10 21.44 7.15
CA ILE A 64 5.33 20.19 7.13
C ILE A 64 3.98 20.40 7.82
N HIS A 65 2.90 20.30 7.03
CA HIS A 65 1.52 20.53 7.50
C HIS A 65 0.69 19.26 7.63
N TYR A 66 1.34 18.09 7.63
CA TYR A 66 0.73 16.78 7.84
C TYR A 66 1.48 16.01 8.94
N ASN A 67 0.79 15.10 9.61
CA ASN A 67 1.40 14.22 10.61
C ASN A 67 1.58 12.78 10.06
N GLY A 68 2.13 11.88 10.87
CA GLY A 68 2.35 10.50 10.45
C GLY A 68 1.07 9.73 10.12
N VAL A 69 -0.07 10.09 10.74
CA VAL A 69 -1.39 9.49 10.47
C VAL A 69 -1.92 9.92 9.12
N ASP A 70 -1.81 11.21 8.80
CA ASP A 70 -2.20 11.75 7.50
C ASP A 70 -1.41 11.05 6.39
N LEU A 71 -0.09 10.93 6.56
CA LEU A 71 0.80 10.27 5.61
C LEU A 71 0.45 8.80 5.41
N LEU A 72 0.23 8.04 6.49
CA LEU A 72 -0.08 6.62 6.38
C LEU A 72 -1.48 6.38 5.75
N ASN A 73 -2.47 7.20 6.10
CA ASN A 73 -3.81 7.12 5.49
C ASN A 73 -3.77 7.45 4.00
N TYR A 74 -3.02 8.49 3.62
CA TYR A 74 -2.83 8.82 2.21
C TYR A 74 -2.16 7.67 1.46
N LEU A 75 -1.12 7.08 2.06
CA LEU A 75 -0.45 5.91 1.52
C LEU A 75 -1.40 4.74 1.33
N PHE A 76 -2.32 4.47 2.26
CA PHE A 76 -3.33 3.41 2.09
C PHE A 76 -4.35 3.71 0.99
N GLY A 77 -4.64 4.98 0.73
CA GLY A 77 -5.46 5.38 -0.42
C GLY A 77 -4.82 5.00 -1.76
N VAL A 78 -3.49 5.10 -1.85
CA VAL A 78 -2.69 4.82 -3.06
C VAL A 78 -2.26 3.35 -3.16
N MET A 79 -1.78 2.78 -2.06
CA MET A 79 -1.31 1.39 -1.90
C MET A 79 -2.07 0.72 -0.75
N GLU A 80 -3.13 0.01 -1.11
CA GLU A 80 -4.09 -0.51 -0.14
C GLU A 80 -3.48 -1.58 0.79
N ASN A 81 -3.56 -1.34 2.10
CA ASN A 81 -2.98 -2.19 3.15
C ASN A 81 -1.46 -2.31 3.10
N PHE A 82 -0.76 -1.27 2.62
CA PHE A 82 0.70 -1.26 2.61
C PHE A 82 1.28 -1.49 4.02
N PRO A 83 2.35 -2.28 4.20
CA PRO A 83 2.88 -2.56 5.53
C PRO A 83 3.46 -1.30 6.20
N GLY A 84 3.05 -1.02 7.44
CA GLY A 84 3.70 0.03 8.21
C GLY A 84 3.25 0.17 9.66
N TYR A 85 3.93 1.07 10.35
CA TYR A 85 3.66 1.50 11.73
C TYR A 85 3.89 3.00 11.88
N ILE A 86 3.17 3.61 12.81
CA ILE A 86 3.46 4.93 13.35
C ILE A 86 4.12 4.75 14.70
N LEU A 87 5.23 5.45 14.91
CA LEU A 87 5.90 5.55 16.20
C LEU A 87 5.60 6.90 16.84
N THR A 88 5.28 6.90 18.12
CA THR A 88 5.03 8.14 18.88
C THR A 88 5.79 8.14 20.20
N SER A 89 6.14 9.33 20.69
CA SER A 89 6.66 9.51 22.05
C SER A 89 5.53 9.50 23.10
N PHE A 90 4.28 9.72 22.69
CA PHE A 90 3.11 9.77 23.57
C PHE A 90 1.94 9.00 22.96
N GLU A 91 1.60 7.83 23.51
CA GLU A 91 0.46 7.03 23.00
C GLU A 91 -0.87 7.76 23.11
N SER A 92 -1.02 8.68 24.08
CA SER A 92 -2.22 9.51 24.24
C SER A 92 -2.46 10.48 23.08
N GLU A 93 -1.43 10.87 22.33
CA GLU A 93 -1.58 11.78 21.16
C GLU A 93 -2.22 11.07 19.96
N ALA A 94 -2.16 9.73 19.96
CA ALA A 94 -2.78 8.90 18.94
C ALA A 94 -4.23 8.50 19.27
N GLU A 95 -4.66 8.69 20.53
CA GLU A 95 -6.05 8.44 20.95
C GLU A 95 -7.00 9.42 20.25
N GLY A 96 -7.93 8.88 19.46
CA GLY A 96 -8.89 9.69 18.69
C GLY A 96 -8.55 9.85 17.20
N THR A 97 -7.46 9.25 16.74
CA THR A 97 -7.19 9.14 15.29
C THR A 97 -8.12 8.10 14.64
N LEU A 98 -8.45 8.27 13.36
CA LEU A 98 -9.24 7.30 12.58
C LEU A 98 -8.45 6.06 12.17
N LEU A 99 -7.17 5.99 12.57
CA LEU A 99 -6.28 4.89 12.23
C LEU A 99 -6.50 3.72 13.19
N ASP A 100 -6.31 2.50 12.68
CA ASP A 100 -6.29 1.31 13.53
C ASP A 100 -5.23 1.45 14.64
N PRO A 101 -5.61 1.40 15.93
CA PRO A 101 -4.67 1.49 17.05
C PRO A 101 -3.55 0.44 16.98
N ASP A 102 -3.77 -0.68 16.27
CA ASP A 102 -2.73 -1.69 16.08
C ASP A 102 -1.56 -1.24 15.19
N LEU A 103 -1.69 -0.12 14.49
CA LEU A 103 -0.65 0.49 13.67
C LEU A 103 0.20 1.51 14.44
N ILE A 104 -0.13 1.83 15.69
CA ILE A 104 0.56 2.88 16.45
C ILE A 104 1.29 2.25 17.64
N ARG A 105 2.56 2.60 17.85
CA ARG A 105 3.38 2.08 18.96
C ARG A 105 4.23 3.17 19.60
N ALA A 106 4.43 3.10 20.91
CA ALA A 106 5.42 3.95 21.56
C ALA A 106 6.84 3.69 21.04
N LYS A 107 7.62 4.76 20.80
CA LYS A 107 9.05 4.69 20.45
C LYS A 107 9.85 3.90 21.51
N GLU A 108 9.55 4.13 22.79
CA GLU A 108 10.19 3.44 23.91
C GLU A 108 9.89 1.93 23.90
N PHE A 109 8.65 1.56 23.62
CA PHE A 109 8.27 0.15 23.54
C PHE A 109 9.03 -0.58 22.44
N VAL A 110 9.16 0.04 21.25
CA VAL A 110 9.91 -0.56 20.13
C VAL A 110 11.39 -0.73 20.47
N ARG A 111 11.99 0.24 21.17
CA ARG A 111 13.38 0.15 21.65
C ARG A 111 13.56 -1.00 22.63
N ASP A 112 12.66 -1.12 23.61
CA ASP A 112 12.76 -2.12 24.68
C ASP A 112 12.36 -3.53 24.21
N HIS A 113 11.55 -3.62 23.15
CA HIS A 113 11.02 -4.87 22.59
C HIS A 113 11.36 -5.01 21.09
N LYS A 114 12.60 -4.69 20.71
CA LYS A 114 13.08 -4.72 19.31
C LYS A 114 12.69 -6.00 18.58
N ASP A 115 13.01 -7.17 19.13
CA ASP A 115 12.77 -8.46 18.48
C ASP A 115 11.28 -8.70 18.18
N TRP A 116 10.40 -8.26 19.08
CA TRP A 116 8.96 -8.32 18.87
C TRP A 116 8.54 -7.41 17.71
N PHE A 117 9.04 -6.17 17.67
CA PHE A 117 8.70 -5.22 16.62
C PHE A 117 9.19 -5.70 15.26
N VAL A 118 10.45 -6.16 15.19
CA VAL A 118 11.05 -6.79 14.01
C VAL A 118 10.19 -7.94 13.52
N HIS A 119 9.80 -8.86 14.42
CA HIS A 119 8.96 -10.00 14.06
C HIS A 119 7.60 -9.54 13.51
N LYS A 120 6.96 -8.57 14.16
CA LYS A 120 5.65 -8.05 13.75
C LYS A 120 5.69 -7.34 12.40
N LEU A 121 6.69 -6.50 12.17
CA LEU A 121 6.87 -5.80 10.90
C LEU A 121 7.18 -6.80 9.77
N LYS A 122 8.08 -7.77 9.99
CA LYS A 122 8.33 -8.87 9.03
C LYS A 122 7.04 -9.65 8.73
N LYS A 123 6.21 -9.95 9.73
CA LYS A 123 4.92 -10.62 9.53
C LYS A 123 3.92 -9.79 8.73
N LYS A 124 3.85 -8.48 8.93
CA LYS A 124 3.02 -7.59 8.10
C LYS A 124 3.46 -7.61 6.64
N ILE A 125 4.77 -7.50 6.38
CA ILE A 125 5.33 -7.58 5.02
C ILE A 125 5.01 -8.93 4.37
N GLU A 126 5.26 -10.04 5.07
CA GLU A 126 4.96 -11.39 4.58
C GLU A 126 3.47 -11.58 4.28
N SER A 127 2.59 -11.09 5.17
CA SER A 127 1.15 -11.21 5.01
C SER A 127 0.65 -10.43 3.80
N HIS A 128 1.14 -9.21 3.63
CA HIS A 128 0.82 -8.35 2.49
C HIS A 128 1.24 -9.01 1.17
N ASN A 129 2.47 -9.50 1.08
CA ASN A 129 2.97 -10.21 -0.10
C ASN A 129 2.14 -11.46 -0.42
N LYS A 130 1.82 -12.27 0.60
CA LYS A 130 0.96 -13.46 0.43
C LYS A 130 -0.44 -13.09 -0.06
N GLN A 131 -1.00 -11.99 0.43
CA GLN A 131 -2.30 -11.51 0.00
C GLN A 131 -2.28 -11.11 -1.47
N ILE A 132 -1.25 -10.38 -1.90
CA ILE A 132 -1.04 -10.02 -3.31
C ILE A 132 -0.94 -11.28 -4.18
N ASP A 133 -0.16 -12.27 -3.78
CA ASP A 133 0.01 -13.52 -4.55
C ASP A 133 -1.28 -14.35 -4.62
N LEU A 134 -2.04 -14.39 -3.53
CA LEU A 134 -3.36 -15.00 -3.49
C LEU A 134 -4.32 -14.31 -4.46
N PHE A 135 -4.38 -12.98 -4.42
CA PHE A 135 -5.26 -12.19 -5.28
C PHE A 135 -4.86 -12.29 -6.76
N LYS A 136 -3.56 -12.33 -7.08
CA LYS A 136 -3.08 -12.62 -8.44
C LYS A 136 -3.54 -13.99 -8.93
N SER A 137 -3.45 -15.01 -8.08
CA SER A 137 -3.89 -16.36 -8.39
C SER A 137 -5.40 -16.43 -8.60
N GLU A 138 -6.17 -15.74 -7.76
CA GLU A 138 -7.62 -15.62 -7.86
C GLU A 138 -8.03 -14.92 -9.17
N LEU A 139 -7.42 -13.78 -9.48
CA LEU A 139 -7.65 -13.04 -10.72
C LEU A 139 -7.36 -13.91 -11.95
N SER A 140 -6.24 -14.64 -11.95
CA SER A 140 -5.92 -15.56 -13.05
C SER A 140 -6.96 -16.67 -13.22
N ASN A 141 -7.58 -17.14 -12.14
CA ASN A 141 -8.62 -18.17 -12.21
C ASN A 141 -9.94 -17.60 -12.75
N LEU A 142 -10.32 -16.38 -12.36
CA LEU A 142 -11.51 -15.71 -12.88
C LEU A 142 -11.34 -15.38 -14.38
N ASN A 143 -10.18 -14.89 -14.79
CA ASN A 143 -9.90 -14.61 -16.21
C ASN A 143 -10.01 -15.87 -17.09
N ARG A 144 -9.71 -17.06 -16.58
CA ARG A 144 -9.90 -18.32 -17.32
C ARG A 144 -11.37 -18.72 -17.50
N LYS A 145 -12.26 -18.24 -16.63
CA LYS A 145 -13.70 -18.49 -16.71
C LYS A 145 -14.42 -17.48 -17.60
N PHE A 146 -13.81 -16.34 -17.90
CA PHE A 146 -14.36 -15.31 -18.76
C PHE A 146 -14.70 -15.87 -20.17
N PRO A 147 -15.83 -15.50 -20.80
CA PRO A 147 -16.85 -14.53 -20.36
C PRO A 147 -17.97 -15.12 -19.46
N ASN A 148 -17.86 -16.38 -19.05
CA ASN A 148 -18.91 -17.11 -18.31
C ASN A 148 -18.82 -16.89 -16.79
N LEU A 149 -18.75 -15.64 -16.35
CA LEU A 149 -18.74 -15.27 -14.93
C LEU A 149 -20.17 -15.00 -14.45
N ASN A 150 -20.45 -15.30 -13.18
CA ASN A 150 -21.66 -14.78 -12.53
C ASN A 150 -21.42 -13.39 -11.94
N SER A 151 -22.50 -12.67 -11.57
CA SER A 151 -22.40 -11.28 -11.08
C SER A 151 -21.44 -11.09 -9.90
N LYS A 152 -21.38 -12.05 -8.95
CA LYS A 152 -20.43 -11.96 -7.82
C LYS A 152 -18.99 -12.16 -8.27
N GLU A 153 -18.77 -13.03 -9.24
CA GLU A 153 -17.44 -13.25 -9.83
C GLU A 153 -16.99 -12.04 -10.65
N GLU A 154 -17.90 -11.35 -11.35
CA GLU A 154 -17.62 -10.10 -12.05
C GLU A 154 -17.24 -8.96 -11.09
N GLU A 155 -18.03 -8.74 -10.03
CA GLU A 155 -17.72 -7.77 -8.97
C GLU A 155 -16.36 -8.08 -8.31
N ARG A 156 -16.11 -9.35 -8.00
CA ARG A 156 -14.85 -9.79 -7.41
C ARG A 156 -13.67 -9.56 -8.35
N LEU A 157 -13.85 -9.78 -9.65
CA LEU A 157 -12.83 -9.53 -10.64
C LEU A 157 -12.47 -8.04 -10.69
N ILE A 158 -13.46 -7.14 -10.75
CA ILE A 158 -13.23 -5.69 -10.74
C ILE A 158 -12.45 -5.28 -9.49
N PHE A 159 -12.87 -5.74 -8.32
CA PHE A 159 -12.16 -5.49 -7.07
C PHE A 159 -10.69 -5.97 -7.11
N LEU A 160 -10.44 -7.18 -7.61
CA LEU A 160 -9.09 -7.75 -7.68
C LEU A 160 -8.20 -6.97 -8.65
N ASP A 161 -8.73 -6.57 -9.80
CA ASP A 161 -8.03 -5.71 -10.77
C ASP A 161 -7.64 -4.39 -10.09
N ASP A 162 -8.59 -3.69 -9.47
CA ASP A 162 -8.34 -2.39 -8.82
C ASP A 162 -7.32 -2.50 -7.66
N TYR A 163 -7.47 -3.52 -6.81
CA TYR A 163 -6.58 -3.75 -5.68
C TYR A 163 -5.15 -4.03 -6.13
N LEU A 164 -4.98 -4.89 -7.14
CA LEU A 164 -3.66 -5.26 -7.65
C LEU A 164 -3.02 -4.10 -8.43
N GLU A 165 -3.80 -3.26 -9.10
CA GLU A 165 -3.28 -2.05 -9.74
C GLU A 165 -2.70 -1.08 -8.72
N LYS A 166 -3.40 -0.85 -7.61
CA LYS A 166 -2.90 -0.02 -6.50
C LYS A 166 -1.61 -0.57 -5.88
N ASN A 167 -1.50 -1.88 -5.75
CA ASN A 167 -0.39 -2.53 -5.03
C ASN A 167 0.78 -3.00 -5.89
N SER A 168 0.71 -2.92 -7.23
CA SER A 168 1.74 -3.48 -8.11
C SER A 168 2.93 -2.55 -8.42
N ASN A 169 3.27 -1.65 -7.49
CA ASN A 169 4.13 -0.48 -7.69
C ASN A 169 3.53 0.50 -8.70
N GLY A 170 3.31 1.74 -8.25
CA GLY A 170 2.88 2.87 -9.07
C GLY A 170 3.43 2.78 -10.50
N TYR A 171 2.53 2.62 -11.46
CA TYR A 171 2.74 2.69 -12.91
C TYR A 171 3.66 1.66 -13.61
N LYS A 172 4.64 1.01 -12.98
CA LYS A 172 5.55 0.09 -13.70
C LYS A 172 6.06 -1.04 -12.81
N SER A 173 5.37 -2.20 -12.82
CA SER A 173 5.93 -3.56 -13.01
C SER A 173 4.91 -4.66 -12.67
N LEU A 174 3.81 -4.76 -13.42
CA LEU A 174 3.24 -6.08 -13.68
C LEU A 174 3.98 -6.64 -14.90
N PRO A 175 4.37 -7.93 -14.92
CA PRO A 175 4.86 -8.57 -16.14
C PRO A 175 3.93 -8.23 -17.29
N SER A 176 4.50 -7.88 -18.43
CA SER A 176 3.78 -7.50 -19.65
C SER A 176 2.67 -8.49 -20.02
N GLU A 177 2.77 -9.75 -19.61
CA GLU A 177 1.72 -10.75 -19.79
C GLU A 177 0.45 -10.44 -18.97
N VAL A 178 0.55 -9.99 -17.72
CA VAL A 178 -0.63 -9.70 -16.87
C VAL A 178 -1.29 -8.38 -17.27
N LYS A 179 -0.49 -7.36 -17.64
CA LYS A 179 -1.02 -6.11 -18.22
C LYS A 179 -1.66 -6.35 -19.59
N LYS A 180 -1.12 -7.25 -20.41
CA LYS A 180 -1.77 -7.70 -21.66
C LYS A 180 -3.05 -8.46 -21.35
N ILE A 181 -3.04 -9.43 -20.42
CA ILE A 181 -4.25 -10.16 -20.04
C ILE A 181 -5.33 -9.22 -19.51
N SER A 182 -4.99 -8.25 -18.64
CA SER A 182 -5.95 -7.27 -18.12
C SER A 182 -6.44 -6.31 -19.19
N ASN A 183 -5.55 -5.74 -20.02
CA ASN A 183 -5.95 -4.81 -21.09
C ASN A 183 -6.71 -5.50 -22.22
N ASP A 184 -6.28 -6.69 -22.65
CA ASP A 184 -6.96 -7.50 -23.66
C ASP A 184 -8.30 -7.99 -23.11
N ALA A 185 -8.38 -8.46 -21.86
CA ALA A 185 -9.66 -8.81 -21.24
C ALA A 185 -10.56 -7.59 -20.95
N ARG A 186 -10.01 -6.40 -20.72
CA ARG A 186 -10.76 -5.14 -20.60
C ARG A 186 -11.30 -4.71 -21.97
N LEU A 187 -10.49 -4.80 -23.03
CA LEU A 187 -10.90 -4.54 -24.41
C LEU A 187 -11.98 -5.52 -24.87
N ASP A 188 -11.78 -6.82 -24.64
CA ASP A 188 -12.76 -7.86 -24.95
C ASP A 188 -14.06 -7.65 -24.17
N ARG A 189 -13.98 -7.22 -22.90
CA ARG A 189 -15.15 -6.82 -22.11
C ARG A 189 -15.86 -5.62 -22.70
N LEU A 190 -15.14 -4.56 -23.07
CA LEU A 190 -15.74 -3.37 -23.67
C LEU A 190 -16.43 -3.71 -24.99
N ILE A 191 -15.82 -4.58 -25.81
CA ILE A 191 -16.40 -5.06 -27.07
C ILE A 191 -17.68 -5.88 -26.80
N LEU A 192 -17.63 -6.82 -25.86
CA LEU A 192 -18.79 -7.65 -25.50
C LEU A 192 -19.94 -6.82 -24.90
N LEU A 193 -19.63 -5.84 -24.04
CA LEU A 193 -20.62 -4.94 -23.47
C LEU A 193 -21.23 -4.03 -24.55
N SER A 194 -20.42 -3.53 -25.49
CA SER A 194 -20.95 -2.75 -26.61
C SER A 194 -21.85 -3.60 -27.50
N GLN A 195 -21.52 -4.87 -27.71
CA GLN A 195 -22.34 -5.79 -28.50
C GLN A 195 -23.65 -6.15 -27.79
N ARG A 196 -23.62 -6.44 -26.48
CA ARG A 196 -24.86 -6.60 -25.69
C ARG A 196 -25.77 -5.39 -25.77
N LEU A 197 -25.21 -4.19 -25.60
CA LEU A 197 -25.97 -2.94 -25.73
C LEU A 197 -26.58 -2.80 -27.12
N ILE A 198 -25.82 -3.09 -28.18
CA ILE A 198 -26.32 -3.05 -29.56
C ILE A 198 -27.47 -4.05 -29.77
N ASP A 199 -27.36 -5.25 -29.21
CA ASP A 199 -28.38 -6.30 -29.35
C ASP A 199 -29.64 -5.97 -28.54
N GLU A 200 -29.51 -5.40 -27.34
CA GLU A 200 -30.62 -4.86 -26.56
C GLU A 200 -31.35 -3.74 -27.31
N PHE A 201 -30.60 -2.78 -27.89
CA PHE A 201 -31.18 -1.69 -28.69
C PHE A 201 -31.89 -2.17 -29.97
N LYS A 202 -31.49 -3.31 -30.53
CA LYS A 202 -32.18 -3.91 -31.69
C LYS A 202 -33.48 -4.60 -31.28
N ASN A 203 -33.48 -5.29 -30.15
CA ASN A 203 -34.67 -5.98 -29.64
C ASN A 203 -35.74 -5.01 -29.12
N GLU A 204 -35.39 -3.79 -28.71
CA GLU A 204 -36.36 -2.75 -28.33
C GLU A 204 -37.05 -2.06 -29.53
N ARG A 205 -36.61 -2.33 -30.77
CA ARG A 205 -37.16 -1.74 -32.00
C ARG A 205 -38.02 -2.69 -32.84
N GLU A 206 -38.26 -3.91 -32.36
CA GLU A 206 -39.25 -4.86 -32.88
C GLU A 206 -40.52 -4.86 -32.02
#